data_AF-A0A1H0JW49-F1
#
_entry.id   AF-A0A1H0JW49-F1
#
_cell.length_a   1.000
_cell.length_b   1.000
_cell.length_c   1.000
_cell.angle_alpha   90.00
_cell.angle_beta   90.00
_cell.angle_gamma   90.00
#
_symmetry.space_group_name_H-M   'P 1'
#
loop_
_entity.id
_entity.type
_entity.pdbx_description
1 polymer ?
#
loop_
_entity_poly.entity_id
_entity_poly.type
_entity_poly.pdbx_seq_one_letter_code
_entity_poly.pdbx_strand_id
1 'polypeptide(L)'
;MSFGRSRLFLVSTALSAAMLVSVAPAASAAEPTVLTLTAPGGYAGEDTTLAIALTQADGAPVPAAQVVVERRVGDAWAVVGAVTTDDAGSATLEQTLSRAAADNLWRASYAGDATYAPSADEAGASLRRRNATVRLTGPVRVVDERSALLRVRWTTGSGQPVRGTLRLERRIAGQGWKRAGTLLTRADGRASVRMSPRMDSRWRVRAPRLDWVHGDLSRVHVLDNVPPRAPVVLPAGAPEPRVQVPVPRRAVGEGANLVVSPIPDGVWDEMTGVTWHRGCPVGRSGLRLVRVNYWAYDGYRRRGEVVTAAGASDQIGGALAEMYDRGFPIRSMYRVDRFGWSRRLHGGDDYASMAAGNTSAFNCRWVVNRPGVRSPHSYGRSLDVNTWENPYRSATGLVPNSWWQGRSHPLVAWRSRSHPVVRIMRSHGLHWTYGRGDTQHFDARRHGRVVGYRGCVDVYCH
;
A
#
# COMPACT_ATOMS: atom_id res chain seq x y z
N MET A 1 -26.32 77.24 19.64
CA MET A 1 -27.74 77.62 19.79
C MET A 1 -28.45 76.44 20.45
N SER A 2 -28.50 76.39 21.78
CA SER A 2 -29.53 77.03 22.63
C SER A 2 -30.89 76.35 22.43
N PHE A 3 -31.20 75.35 23.27
CA PHE A 3 -31.99 75.42 24.51
C PHE A 3 -33.44 75.02 24.25
N GLY A 4 -33.91 74.00 24.98
CA GLY A 4 -35.33 73.72 25.10
C GLY A 4 -36.04 74.75 25.99
N ARG A 5 -37.37 74.73 25.97
CA ARG A 5 -38.24 74.93 27.14
C ARG A 5 -39.73 74.74 26.79
N SER A 6 -40.35 73.87 27.58
CA SER A 6 -41.61 74.05 28.32
C SER A 6 -42.90 74.52 27.63
N ARG A 7 -43.87 73.59 27.65
CA ARG A 7 -45.27 73.68 28.15
C ARG A 7 -46.09 74.93 27.82
N LEU A 8 -47.24 74.72 27.18
CA LEU A 8 -48.48 75.42 27.52
C LEU A 8 -49.68 74.47 27.42
N PHE A 9 -50.49 74.46 28.48
CA PHE A 9 -51.82 73.85 28.57
C PHE A 9 -52.79 74.58 27.63
N LEU A 10 -53.65 73.83 26.94
CA LEU A 10 -54.94 74.34 26.50
C LEU A 10 -55.98 73.22 26.60
N VAL A 11 -56.82 73.38 27.62
CA VAL A 11 -58.10 72.70 27.79
C VAL A 11 -58.96 73.07 26.58
N SER A 12 -59.50 72.08 25.89
CA SER A 12 -60.63 72.29 24.98
C SER A 12 -61.62 71.16 25.16
N THR A 13 -62.78 71.61 25.58
CA THR A 13 -64.00 70.90 25.94
C THR A 13 -64.53 70.00 24.84
N ALA A 14 -65.05 68.87 25.29
CA ALA A 14 -65.70 67.82 24.54
C ALA A 14 -66.86 68.32 23.68
N LEU A 15 -66.93 67.79 22.45
CA LEU A 15 -68.16 67.65 21.71
C LEU A 15 -68.29 66.18 21.28
N SER A 16 -69.17 65.46 21.97
CA SER A 16 -69.41 64.03 21.81
C SER A 16 -70.13 63.75 20.50
N ALA A 17 -69.41 63.22 19.50
CA ALA A 17 -70.01 62.54 18.36
C ALA A 17 -70.03 61.04 18.65
N ALA A 18 -71.20 60.49 18.96
CA ALA A 18 -71.40 59.05 19.12
C ALA A 18 -71.27 58.36 17.75
N MET A 19 -70.05 57.90 17.41
CA MET A 19 -69.87 56.90 16.37
C MET A 19 -70.22 55.53 16.94
N LEU A 20 -71.28 54.92 16.39
CA LEU A 20 -71.58 53.50 16.52
C LEU A 20 -70.43 52.70 15.90
N VAL A 21 -69.47 52.29 16.74
CA VAL A 21 -68.53 51.22 16.40
C VAL A 21 -69.31 49.91 16.51
N SER A 22 -69.58 49.26 15.39
CA SER A 22 -70.00 47.86 15.42
C SER A 22 -68.83 47.04 15.97
N VAL A 23 -68.88 46.69 17.24
CA VAL A 23 -68.00 45.68 17.81
C VAL A 23 -68.41 44.36 17.16
N ALA A 24 -67.63 43.91 16.17
CA ALA A 24 -67.73 42.54 15.70
C ALA A 24 -67.62 41.62 16.93
N PRO A 25 -68.44 40.57 17.06
CA PRO A 25 -68.29 39.65 18.17
C PRO A 25 -66.86 39.15 18.16
N ALA A 26 -66.18 39.23 19.31
CA ALA A 26 -64.86 38.65 19.47
C ALA A 26 -64.98 37.18 19.03
N ALA A 27 -64.30 36.81 17.95
CA ALA A 27 -64.19 35.41 17.57
C ALA A 27 -63.69 34.67 18.81
N SER A 28 -64.48 33.72 19.32
CA SER A 28 -64.06 32.87 20.42
C SER A 28 -62.68 32.32 20.05
N ALA A 29 -61.67 32.58 20.86
CA ALA A 29 -60.34 32.03 20.62
C ALA A 29 -60.48 30.51 20.60
N ALA A 30 -59.95 29.87 19.55
CA ALA A 30 -59.97 28.42 19.43
C ALA A 30 -59.34 27.79 20.68
N GLU A 31 -59.93 26.70 21.16
CA GLU A 31 -59.54 26.06 22.41
C GLU A 31 -58.11 25.48 22.28
N PRO A 32 -57.20 25.78 23.21
CA PRO A 32 -55.82 25.31 23.12
C PRO A 32 -55.76 23.78 23.20
N THR A 33 -54.99 23.19 22.29
CA THR A 33 -54.75 21.73 22.25
C THR A 33 -53.33 21.37 22.65
N VAL A 34 -53.17 20.16 23.15
CA VAL A 34 -51.90 19.51 23.47
C VAL A 34 -51.82 18.24 22.63
N LEU A 35 -50.89 18.22 21.68
CA LEU A 35 -50.55 17.03 20.92
C LEU A 35 -49.35 16.35 21.60
N THR A 36 -49.42 15.04 21.77
CA THR A 36 -48.29 14.23 22.24
C THR A 36 -47.99 13.12 21.24
N LEU A 37 -46.71 12.93 20.97
CA LEU A 37 -46.21 11.89 20.10
C LEU A 37 -45.22 11.01 20.87
N THR A 38 -45.36 9.69 20.77
CA THR A 38 -44.38 8.75 21.31
C THR A 38 -43.92 7.75 20.25
N ALA A 39 -42.63 7.45 20.27
CA ALA A 39 -41.98 6.59 19.28
C ALA A 39 -41.08 5.55 19.98
N PRO A 40 -41.57 4.32 20.23
CA PRO A 40 -40.77 3.26 20.85
C PRO A 40 -39.50 2.93 20.04
N GLY A 41 -38.38 2.74 20.76
CA GLY A 41 -37.11 2.31 20.16
C GLY A 41 -37.06 0.80 19.88
N GLY A 42 -36.23 0.39 18.92
CA GLY A 42 -36.15 -0.99 18.46
C GLY A 42 -34.91 -1.25 17.60
N TYR A 43 -34.87 -2.36 16.88
CA TYR A 43 -33.79 -2.59 15.94
C TYR A 43 -34.14 -2.07 14.54
N ALA A 44 -33.14 -1.62 13.79
CA ALA A 44 -33.37 -1.11 12.43
C ALA A 44 -34.03 -2.17 11.53
N GLY A 45 -35.04 -1.76 10.76
CA GLY A 45 -35.85 -2.62 9.90
C GLY A 45 -36.99 -3.35 10.61
N GLU A 46 -37.14 -3.21 11.93
CA GLU A 46 -38.38 -3.58 12.62
C GLU A 46 -39.35 -2.40 12.61
N ASP A 47 -40.63 -2.72 12.72
CA ASP A 47 -41.69 -1.73 12.83
C ASP A 47 -41.78 -1.17 14.25
N THR A 48 -42.18 0.09 14.33
CA THR A 48 -42.50 0.80 15.57
C THR A 48 -43.85 1.47 15.39
N THR A 49 -44.71 1.32 16.40
CA THR A 49 -46.02 1.95 16.44
C THR A 49 -45.87 3.33 17.06
N LEU A 50 -46.05 4.38 16.25
CA LEU A 50 -46.17 5.73 16.77
C LEU A 50 -47.52 5.87 17.47
N ALA A 51 -47.54 6.30 18.73
CA ALA A 51 -48.78 6.60 19.45
C ALA A 51 -48.95 8.11 19.57
N ILE A 52 -50.11 8.58 19.15
CA ILE A 52 -50.50 9.98 19.05
C ILE A 52 -51.70 10.19 19.96
N ALA A 53 -51.65 11.20 20.82
CA ALA A 53 -52.81 11.64 21.58
C ALA A 53 -52.97 13.15 21.46
N LEU A 54 -54.17 13.59 21.09
CA LEU A 54 -54.57 14.98 20.98
C LEU A 54 -55.65 15.27 22.00
N THR A 55 -55.32 16.13 22.97
CA THR A 55 -56.25 16.56 24.01
C THR A 55 -56.38 18.08 24.01
N GLN A 56 -57.43 18.57 24.65
CA GLN A 56 -57.54 19.96 25.06
C GLN A 56 -56.60 20.23 26.25
N ALA A 57 -56.43 21.50 26.63
CA ALA A 57 -55.58 21.89 27.75
C ALA A 57 -56.03 21.34 29.12
N ASP A 58 -57.31 20.99 29.28
CA ASP A 58 -57.88 20.36 30.48
C ASP A 58 -57.82 18.82 30.45
N GLY A 59 -57.32 18.22 29.36
CA GLY A 59 -57.19 16.79 29.17
C GLY A 59 -58.38 16.11 28.46
N ALA A 60 -59.42 16.85 28.06
CA ALA A 60 -60.51 16.29 27.28
C ALA A 60 -60.03 15.84 25.87
N PRO A 61 -60.52 14.71 25.32
CA PRO A 61 -60.08 14.23 24.01
C PRO A 61 -60.59 15.11 22.87
N VAL A 62 -59.82 15.19 21.79
CA VAL A 62 -60.23 15.82 20.52
C VAL A 62 -60.45 14.74 19.47
N PRO A 63 -61.68 14.27 19.25
CA PRO A 63 -61.98 13.17 18.32
C PRO A 63 -62.06 13.65 16.86
N ALA A 64 -61.93 12.71 15.93
CA ALA A 64 -62.06 12.94 14.49
C ALA A 64 -61.11 14.00 13.89
N ALA A 65 -60.01 14.33 14.59
CA ALA A 65 -59.03 15.30 14.13
C ALA A 65 -58.01 14.65 13.18
N GLN A 66 -57.71 15.34 12.08
CA GLN A 66 -56.68 14.94 11.13
C GLN A 66 -55.30 15.39 11.61
N VAL A 67 -54.43 14.43 11.96
CA VAL A 67 -53.04 14.68 12.35
C VAL A 67 -52.11 14.22 11.23
N VAL A 68 -51.30 15.15 10.72
CA VAL A 68 -50.26 14.85 9.73
C VAL A 68 -49.00 14.40 10.45
N VAL A 69 -48.40 13.31 9.99
CA VAL A 69 -47.13 12.78 10.52
C VAL A 69 -46.05 12.90 9.46
N GLU A 70 -44.94 13.50 9.85
CA GLU A 70 -43.75 13.68 9.02
C GLU A 70 -42.57 12.96 9.65
N ARG A 71 -41.65 12.49 8.82
CA ARG A 71 -40.37 11.91 9.22
C ARG A 71 -39.24 12.81 8.78
N ARG A 72 -38.21 12.94 9.60
CA ARG A 72 -36.99 13.65 9.23
C ARG A 72 -36.17 12.81 8.23
N VAL A 73 -35.78 13.43 7.12
CA VAL A 73 -34.89 12.86 6.11
C VAL A 73 -33.81 13.90 5.81
N GLY A 74 -32.62 13.70 6.38
CA GLY A 74 -31.58 14.73 6.40
C GLY A 74 -32.03 15.97 7.18
N ASP A 75 -32.07 17.13 6.50
CA ASP A 75 -32.49 18.41 7.09
C ASP A 75 -33.95 18.79 6.77
N ALA A 76 -34.70 17.91 6.08
CA ALA A 76 -36.08 18.16 5.70
C ALA A 76 -37.07 17.23 6.41
N TRP A 77 -38.31 17.68 6.52
CA TRP A 77 -39.46 16.88 6.94
C TRP A 77 -40.21 16.37 5.71
N ALA A 78 -40.56 15.09 5.72
CA ALA A 78 -41.32 14.44 4.65
C ALA A 78 -42.55 13.77 5.24
N VAL A 79 -43.72 14.05 4.68
CA VAL A 79 -44.99 13.43 5.11
C VAL A 79 -44.90 11.92 4.92
N VAL A 80 -45.16 11.16 5.99
CA VAL A 80 -45.20 9.69 5.99
C VAL A 80 -46.60 9.13 6.20
N GLY A 81 -47.55 9.97 6.61
CA GLY A 81 -48.95 9.59 6.73
C GLY A 81 -49.80 10.71 7.33
N ALA A 82 -51.10 10.50 7.31
CA ALA A 82 -52.06 11.25 8.10
C ALA A 82 -52.97 10.24 8.81
N VAL A 83 -53.34 10.54 10.05
CA VAL A 83 -54.20 9.70 10.87
C VAL A 83 -55.35 10.53 11.43
N THR A 84 -56.47 9.86 11.68
CA THR A 84 -57.63 10.47 12.33
C THR A 84 -57.68 10.00 13.78
N THR A 85 -57.87 10.91 14.73
CA THR A 85 -58.08 10.55 16.14
C THR A 85 -59.42 9.86 16.36
N ASP A 86 -59.43 8.85 17.23
CA ASP A 86 -60.64 8.16 17.68
C ASP A 86 -61.39 8.96 18.76
N ASP A 87 -62.45 8.37 19.32
CA ASP A 87 -63.28 9.00 20.37
C ASP A 87 -62.50 9.32 21.65
N ALA A 88 -61.34 8.67 21.87
CA ALA A 88 -60.44 8.93 22.98
C ALA A 88 -59.34 9.95 22.61
N GLY A 89 -59.44 10.63 21.46
CA GLY A 89 -58.44 11.57 20.97
C GLY A 89 -57.13 10.90 20.59
N SER A 90 -57.12 9.57 20.37
CA SER A 90 -55.93 8.77 20.14
C SER A 90 -55.82 8.29 18.70
N ALA A 91 -54.60 8.13 18.20
CA ALA A 91 -54.33 7.53 16.90
C ALA A 91 -52.98 6.80 16.92
N THR A 92 -52.81 5.84 16.00
CA THR A 92 -51.53 5.15 15.81
C THR A 92 -51.10 5.13 14.35
N LEU A 93 -49.79 5.12 14.13
CA LEU A 93 -49.19 4.98 12.80
C LEU A 93 -47.99 4.04 12.85
N GLU A 94 -48.04 2.95 12.09
CA GLU A 94 -46.91 2.03 11.94
C GLU A 94 -45.82 2.66 11.07
N GLN A 95 -44.57 2.55 11.52
CA GLN A 95 -43.39 3.05 10.82
C GLN A 95 -42.22 2.08 10.95
N THR A 96 -41.45 1.87 9.89
CA THR A 96 -40.24 1.06 9.96
C THR A 96 -39.03 1.90 10.39
N LEU A 97 -38.28 1.38 11.38
CA LEU A 97 -37.05 2.00 11.87
C LEU A 97 -35.95 2.01 10.79
N SER A 98 -35.43 3.19 10.45
CA SER A 98 -34.31 3.35 9.52
C SER A 98 -33.01 2.89 10.16
N ARG A 99 -32.04 2.52 9.32
CA ARG A 99 -30.67 2.20 9.72
C ARG A 99 -29.86 3.43 10.13
N ALA A 100 -30.27 4.63 9.71
CA ALA A 100 -29.69 5.88 10.15
C ALA A 100 -30.49 6.37 11.37
N ALA A 101 -29.81 6.61 12.49
CA ALA A 101 -30.49 7.00 13.72
C ALA A 101 -31.21 8.35 13.58
N ALA A 102 -30.63 9.27 12.81
CA ALA A 102 -31.20 10.61 12.58
C ALA A 102 -32.53 10.60 11.83
N ASP A 103 -32.79 9.56 11.02
CA ASP A 103 -34.06 9.42 10.30
C ASP A 103 -35.18 8.85 11.20
N ASN A 104 -34.88 8.43 12.42
CA ASN A 104 -35.89 7.92 13.36
C ASN A 104 -36.40 9.05 14.27
N LEU A 105 -36.73 10.17 13.66
CA LEU A 105 -37.35 11.33 14.28
C LEU A 105 -38.62 11.66 13.49
N TRP A 106 -39.73 11.77 14.18
CA TRP A 106 -41.03 12.10 13.61
C TRP A 106 -41.61 13.35 14.24
N ARG A 107 -42.43 14.05 13.47
CA ARG A 107 -43.23 15.20 13.88
C ARG A 107 -44.68 14.90 13.58
N ALA A 108 -45.54 15.05 14.58
CA ALA A 108 -46.99 15.07 14.40
C ALA A 108 -47.46 16.53 14.43
N SER A 109 -48.40 16.88 13.57
CA SER A 109 -48.92 18.25 13.48
C SER A 109 -50.42 18.21 13.22
N TYR A 110 -51.16 18.90 14.09
CA TYR A 110 -52.56 19.22 13.93
C TYR A 110 -52.68 20.70 13.56
N ALA A 111 -53.32 20.97 12.41
CA ALA A 111 -53.41 22.33 11.87
C ALA A 111 -54.42 23.23 12.61
N GLY A 112 -55.21 22.65 13.53
CA GLY A 112 -56.35 23.33 14.12
C GLY A 112 -57.58 23.32 13.21
N ASP A 113 -58.71 23.71 13.77
CA ASP A 113 -59.95 23.99 13.06
C ASP A 113 -60.67 25.20 13.68
N ALA A 114 -61.96 25.38 13.40
CA ALA A 114 -62.74 26.50 13.93
C ALA A 114 -62.94 26.42 15.46
N THR A 115 -62.79 25.23 16.05
CA THR A 115 -63.02 24.95 17.47
C THR A 115 -61.70 24.82 18.22
N TYR A 116 -60.70 24.16 17.64
CA TYR A 116 -59.46 23.78 18.33
C TYR A 116 -58.23 24.43 17.70
N ALA A 117 -57.33 24.95 18.52
CA ALA A 117 -56.08 25.58 18.09
C ALA A 117 -55.06 24.55 17.56
N PRO A 118 -54.13 24.93 16.66
CA PRO A 118 -53.08 24.05 16.19
C PRO A 118 -52.11 23.64 17.29
N SER A 119 -51.55 22.43 17.17
CA SER A 119 -50.48 21.93 18.03
C SER A 119 -49.60 20.93 17.27
N ALA A 120 -48.36 20.77 17.73
CA ALA A 120 -47.38 19.87 17.14
C ALA A 120 -46.46 19.28 18.22
N ASP A 121 -45.97 18.08 17.98
CA ASP A 121 -44.98 17.42 18.86
C ASP A 121 -44.00 16.58 18.04
N GLU A 122 -42.80 16.36 18.59
CA GLU A 122 -41.73 15.60 17.96
C GLU A 122 -41.24 14.46 18.86
N ALA A 123 -41.06 13.28 18.27
CA ALA A 123 -40.57 12.11 19.00
C ALA A 123 -39.53 11.33 18.20
N GLY A 124 -38.46 10.91 18.88
CA GLY A 124 -37.39 10.10 18.31
C GLY A 124 -37.38 8.68 18.85
N ALA A 125 -37.19 7.69 17.97
CA ALA A 125 -37.00 6.30 18.36
C ALA A 125 -35.50 5.94 18.41
N SER A 126 -35.04 5.48 19.57
CA SER A 126 -33.65 5.04 19.73
C SER A 126 -33.39 3.67 19.09
N LEU A 127 -32.27 3.54 18.37
CA LEU A 127 -31.86 2.26 17.77
C LEU A 127 -31.08 1.38 18.73
N ARG A 128 -31.51 0.12 18.84
CA ARG A 128 -30.74 -0.99 19.42
C ARG A 128 -29.79 -1.54 18.36
N ARG A 129 -28.53 -1.78 18.75
CA ARG A 129 -27.50 -2.30 17.84
C ARG A 129 -27.51 -3.82 17.83
N ARG A 130 -27.36 -4.40 16.64
CA ARG A 130 -27.12 -5.84 16.46
C ARG A 130 -25.63 -6.14 16.49
N ASN A 131 -25.26 -7.30 17.02
CA ASN A 131 -23.92 -7.85 16.83
C ASN A 131 -23.71 -8.19 15.36
N ALA A 132 -22.57 -7.81 14.81
CA ALA A 132 -22.19 -8.10 13.43
C ALA A 132 -20.78 -8.66 13.39
N THR A 133 -20.52 -9.56 12.43
CA THR A 133 -19.23 -10.22 12.25
C THR A 133 -18.65 -9.89 10.88
N VAL A 134 -17.40 -9.47 10.86
CA VAL A 134 -16.63 -9.25 9.63
C VAL A 134 -15.64 -10.40 9.43
N ARG A 135 -15.74 -11.07 8.28
CA ARG A 135 -14.86 -12.18 7.90
C ARG A 135 -14.01 -11.78 6.72
N LEU A 136 -12.71 -12.03 6.82
CA LEU A 136 -11.72 -11.88 5.76
C LEU A 136 -11.27 -13.26 5.30
N THR A 137 -11.33 -13.53 4.00
CA THR A 137 -10.87 -14.79 3.40
C THR A 137 -10.06 -14.52 2.14
N GLY A 138 -9.25 -15.49 1.75
CA GLY A 138 -8.40 -15.41 0.56
C GLY A 138 -7.42 -16.58 0.49
N PRO A 139 -6.51 -16.59 -0.48
CA PRO A 139 -5.45 -17.58 -0.54
C PRO A 139 -4.47 -17.40 0.64
N VAL A 140 -3.88 -18.49 1.10
CA VAL A 140 -2.82 -18.48 2.13
C VAL A 140 -1.41 -18.36 1.56
N ARG A 141 -1.25 -18.53 0.24
CA ARG A 141 0.00 -18.35 -0.50
C ARG A 141 -0.23 -17.55 -1.77
N VAL A 142 0.73 -16.71 -2.14
CA VAL A 142 0.74 -16.00 -3.41
C VAL A 142 2.16 -15.98 -3.98
N VAL A 143 2.28 -16.31 -5.26
CA VAL A 143 3.54 -16.19 -5.99
C VAL A 143 3.94 -14.72 -6.09
N ASP A 144 5.20 -14.38 -5.82
CA ASP A 144 5.69 -13.00 -5.91
C ASP A 144 5.35 -12.37 -7.25
N GLU A 145 5.00 -11.09 -7.21
CA GLU A 145 4.59 -10.31 -8.39
C GLU A 145 3.28 -10.78 -9.05
N ARG A 146 2.59 -11.78 -8.48
CA ARG A 146 1.21 -12.11 -8.81
C ARG A 146 0.26 -11.46 -7.82
N SER A 147 -0.96 -11.23 -8.28
CA SER A 147 -2.01 -10.70 -7.42
C SER A 147 -2.83 -11.80 -6.76
N ALA A 148 -3.17 -11.59 -5.50
CA ALA A 148 -4.15 -12.36 -4.75
C ALA A 148 -5.42 -11.53 -4.51
N LEU A 149 -6.56 -12.21 -4.42
CA LEU A 149 -7.86 -11.58 -4.12
C LEU A 149 -8.27 -11.91 -2.68
N LEU A 150 -8.37 -10.89 -1.84
CA LEU A 150 -9.06 -11.00 -0.55
C LEU A 150 -10.53 -10.69 -0.71
N ARG A 151 -11.36 -11.43 0.01
CA ARG A 151 -12.81 -11.28 0.04
C ARG A 151 -13.25 -11.00 1.47
N VAL A 152 -14.22 -10.11 1.61
CA VAL A 152 -14.80 -9.72 2.89
C VAL A 152 -16.29 -9.98 2.86
N ARG A 153 -16.81 -10.49 3.97
CA ARG A 153 -18.25 -10.59 4.25
C ARG A 153 -18.54 -9.97 5.61
N TRP A 154 -19.50 -9.06 5.66
CA TRP A 154 -19.96 -8.42 6.89
C TRP A 154 -21.47 -8.62 7.07
N THR A 155 -21.86 -9.36 8.10
CA THR A 155 -23.25 -9.74 8.36
C THR A 155 -23.57 -9.65 9.85
N THR A 156 -24.83 -9.42 10.19
CA THR A 156 -25.34 -9.58 11.57
C THR A 156 -25.29 -11.05 12.02
N GLY A 157 -25.54 -11.31 13.30
CA GLY A 157 -25.73 -12.68 13.82
C GLY A 157 -26.85 -13.47 13.12
N SER A 158 -27.90 -12.79 12.65
CA SER A 158 -28.99 -13.37 11.85
C SER A 158 -28.68 -13.52 10.36
N GLY A 159 -27.48 -13.14 9.92
CA GLY A 159 -27.04 -13.24 8.52
C GLY A 159 -27.41 -12.05 7.63
N GLN A 160 -28.07 -11.01 8.17
CA GLN A 160 -28.42 -9.80 7.42
C GLN A 160 -27.15 -9.07 6.94
N PRO A 161 -27.06 -8.67 5.65
CA PRO A 161 -25.89 -8.00 5.13
C PRO A 161 -25.73 -6.58 5.68
N VAL A 162 -24.49 -6.22 6.00
CA VAL A 162 -24.12 -4.88 6.46
C VAL A 162 -23.36 -4.15 5.35
N ARG A 163 -23.96 -3.06 4.87
CA ARG A 163 -23.32 -2.11 3.94
C ARG A 163 -22.57 -1.06 4.76
N GLY A 164 -21.31 -0.82 4.43
CA GLY A 164 -20.52 0.24 5.06
C GLY A 164 -19.03 0.19 4.73
N THR A 165 -18.34 1.20 5.22
CA THR A 165 -16.91 1.41 4.96
C THR A 165 -16.05 0.70 6.01
N LEU A 166 -15.18 -0.18 5.54
CA LEU A 166 -14.27 -1.00 6.34
C LEU A 166 -12.83 -0.54 6.20
N ARG A 167 -12.03 -0.67 7.26
CA ARG A 167 -10.59 -0.38 7.23
C ARG A 167 -9.81 -1.68 7.06
N LEU A 168 -9.03 -1.78 5.98
CA LEU A 168 -8.10 -2.89 5.75
C LEU A 168 -6.74 -2.58 6.37
N GLU A 169 -6.21 -3.50 7.16
CA GLU A 169 -4.92 -3.36 7.82
C GLU A 169 -3.98 -4.49 7.39
N ARG A 170 -2.69 -4.14 7.23
CA ARG A 170 -1.61 -5.07 6.89
C ARG A 170 -0.51 -4.97 7.92
N ARG A 171 0.08 -6.12 8.27
CA ARG A 171 1.31 -6.23 9.06
C ARG A 171 2.35 -7.06 8.29
N ILE A 172 3.59 -6.61 8.30
CA ILE A 172 4.77 -7.32 7.80
C ILE A 172 5.66 -7.61 9.01
N ALA A 173 6.47 -8.67 8.97
CA ALA A 173 7.42 -8.98 10.03
C ALA A 173 8.30 -7.76 10.39
N GLY A 174 8.52 -7.53 11.69
CA GLY A 174 9.24 -6.36 12.19
C GLY A 174 8.49 -5.02 12.12
N GLN A 175 7.24 -4.99 11.63
CA GLN A 175 6.42 -3.79 11.57
C GLN A 175 5.11 -3.93 12.37
N GLY A 176 4.58 -2.81 12.85
CA GLY A 176 3.22 -2.72 13.40
C GLY A 176 2.13 -2.84 12.32
N TRP A 177 0.88 -2.97 12.76
CA TRP A 177 -0.27 -2.92 11.85
C TRP A 177 -0.39 -1.52 11.22
N LYS A 178 -0.45 -1.45 9.89
CA LYS A 178 -0.63 -0.22 9.12
C LYS A 178 -1.91 -0.28 8.30
N ARG A 179 -2.53 0.88 8.04
CA ARG A 179 -3.67 0.99 7.11
C ARG A 179 -3.17 0.65 5.71
N ALA A 180 -3.79 -0.34 5.09
CA ALA A 180 -3.49 -0.77 3.72
C ALA A 180 -4.55 -0.28 2.73
N GLY A 181 -5.74 0.08 3.21
CA GLY A 181 -6.79 0.64 2.37
C GLY A 181 -8.14 0.72 3.08
N THR A 182 -9.15 1.00 2.27
CA THR A 182 -10.55 1.06 2.68
C THR A 182 -11.37 0.20 1.72
N LEU A 183 -12.35 -0.53 2.26
CA LEU A 183 -13.25 -1.39 1.49
C LEU A 183 -14.68 -0.93 1.73
N LEU A 184 -15.49 -0.81 0.68
CA LEU A 184 -16.93 -0.57 0.82
C LEU A 184 -17.66 -1.89 0.55
N THR A 185 -18.42 -2.39 1.52
CA THR A 185 -19.31 -3.53 1.26
C THR A 185 -20.48 -3.09 0.39
N ARG A 186 -20.89 -3.97 -0.54
CA ARG A 186 -22.07 -3.76 -1.38
C ARG A 186 -23.35 -4.07 -0.58
N ALA A 187 -24.50 -3.99 -1.25
CA ALA A 187 -25.80 -4.28 -0.63
C ALA A 187 -25.90 -5.71 -0.06
N ASP A 188 -25.16 -6.66 -0.65
CA ASP A 188 -25.03 -8.05 -0.19
C ASP A 188 -24.04 -8.26 0.98
N GLY A 189 -23.48 -7.17 1.52
CA GLY A 189 -22.52 -7.21 2.63
C GLY A 189 -21.13 -7.69 2.24
N ARG A 190 -20.80 -7.73 0.93
CA ARG A 190 -19.51 -8.24 0.44
C ARG A 190 -18.62 -7.13 -0.13
N ALA A 191 -17.31 -7.27 0.08
CA ALA A 191 -16.28 -6.48 -0.57
C ALA A 191 -15.12 -7.38 -1.02
N SER A 192 -14.28 -6.89 -1.93
CA SER A 192 -13.07 -7.60 -2.33
C SER A 192 -11.96 -6.63 -2.69
N VAL A 193 -10.72 -7.07 -2.52
CA VAL A 193 -9.53 -6.27 -2.83
C VAL A 193 -8.45 -7.16 -3.42
N ARG A 194 -7.85 -6.66 -4.51
CA ARG A 194 -6.67 -7.26 -5.12
C ARG A 194 -5.42 -6.71 -4.43
N MET A 195 -4.50 -7.59 -4.08
CA MET A 195 -3.22 -7.23 -3.48
C MET A 195 -2.07 -7.94 -4.21
N SER A 196 -0.90 -7.31 -4.24
CA SER A 196 0.33 -7.90 -4.79
C SER A 196 1.46 -7.74 -3.76
N PRO A 197 1.43 -8.50 -2.65
CA PRO A 197 2.44 -8.39 -1.62
C PRO A 197 3.78 -8.94 -2.12
N ARG A 198 4.88 -8.26 -1.73
CA ARG A 198 6.26 -8.64 -2.08
C ARG A 198 7.00 -9.42 -0.98
N MET A 199 6.28 -9.69 0.11
CA MET A 199 6.76 -10.23 1.38
C MET A 199 5.60 -10.95 2.08
N ASP A 200 5.93 -11.86 2.99
CA ASP A 200 4.93 -12.45 3.89
C ASP A 200 4.18 -11.37 4.65
N SER A 201 2.87 -11.54 4.75
CA SER A 201 2.01 -10.51 5.28
C SER A 201 0.84 -11.10 6.05
N ARG A 202 0.37 -10.33 7.02
CA ARG A 202 -0.83 -10.60 7.80
C ARG A 202 -1.84 -9.50 7.54
N TRP A 203 -3.10 -9.88 7.37
CA TRP A 203 -4.18 -8.97 7.01
C TRP A 203 -5.33 -9.11 7.98
N ARG A 204 -6.00 -8.01 8.27
CA ARG A 204 -7.27 -8.01 9.01
C ARG A 204 -8.12 -6.83 8.57
N VAL A 205 -9.41 -6.93 8.83
CA VAL A 205 -10.38 -5.87 8.52
C VAL A 205 -11.04 -5.41 9.80
N ARG A 206 -11.09 -4.10 10.00
CA ARG A 206 -11.81 -3.45 11.09
C ARG A 206 -13.10 -2.87 10.52
N ALA A 207 -14.22 -3.35 11.06
CA ALA A 207 -15.54 -2.81 10.81
C ALA A 207 -15.87 -1.77 11.90
N PRO A 208 -16.23 -0.53 11.54
CA PRO A 208 -16.63 0.48 12.52
C PRO A 208 -17.99 0.12 13.12
N ARG A 209 -18.28 0.72 14.27
CA ARG A 209 -19.65 0.79 14.80
C ARG A 209 -20.49 1.67 13.86
N LEU A 210 -21.69 1.21 13.51
CA LEU A 210 -22.71 2.00 12.84
C LEU A 210 -23.84 2.29 13.83
N ASP A 211 -24.86 3.05 13.41
CA ASP A 211 -26.01 3.36 14.26
C ASP A 211 -26.78 2.12 14.71
N TRP A 212 -26.88 1.12 13.82
CA TRP A 212 -27.69 -0.09 14.03
C TRP A 212 -26.88 -1.39 14.21
N VAL A 213 -25.54 -1.35 14.12
CA VAL A 213 -24.67 -2.52 14.39
C VAL A 213 -23.42 -2.16 15.19
N HIS A 214 -22.97 -3.10 16.02
CA HIS A 214 -21.66 -3.02 16.67
C HIS A 214 -20.51 -3.18 15.65
N GLY A 215 -19.35 -2.61 15.99
CA GLY A 215 -18.12 -2.83 15.22
C GLY A 215 -17.53 -4.21 15.49
N ASP A 216 -16.64 -4.65 14.61
CA ASP A 216 -15.96 -5.94 14.73
C ASP A 216 -14.55 -5.89 14.14
N LEU A 217 -13.71 -6.84 14.53
CA LEU A 217 -12.37 -7.04 13.99
C LEU A 217 -12.24 -8.47 13.47
N SER A 218 -11.93 -8.62 12.19
CA SER A 218 -11.77 -9.94 11.60
C SER A 218 -10.62 -10.70 12.27
N ARG A 219 -10.68 -12.04 12.20
CA ARG A 219 -9.50 -12.87 12.40
C ARG A 219 -8.38 -12.45 11.45
N VAL A 220 -7.14 -12.70 11.86
CA VAL A 220 -5.96 -12.42 11.05
C VAL A 220 -5.86 -13.45 9.93
N HIS A 221 -5.85 -12.97 8.69
CA HIS A 221 -5.55 -13.75 7.50
C HIS A 221 -4.04 -13.72 7.24
N VAL A 222 -3.39 -14.88 7.28
CA VAL A 222 -1.95 -15.02 6.98
C VAL A 222 -1.79 -15.31 5.50
N LEU A 223 -0.79 -14.68 4.88
CA LEU A 223 -0.47 -14.86 3.47
C LEU A 223 1.04 -14.91 3.28
N ASP A 224 1.52 -16.06 2.82
CA ASP A 224 2.93 -16.27 2.48
C ASP A 224 3.18 -15.82 1.04
N ASN A 225 4.23 -15.03 0.84
CA ASN A 225 4.79 -14.71 -0.46
C ASN A 225 5.78 -15.82 -0.81
N VAL A 226 5.59 -16.47 -1.96
CA VAL A 226 6.45 -17.56 -2.41
C VAL A 226 7.18 -17.17 -3.70
N PRO A 227 8.40 -17.67 -3.95
CA PRO A 227 9.17 -17.27 -5.11
C PRO A 227 8.51 -17.72 -6.42
N PRO A 228 8.67 -16.96 -7.53
CA PRO A 228 8.17 -17.39 -8.85
C PRO A 228 8.92 -18.58 -9.45
N ARG A 229 10.13 -18.88 -8.97
CA ARG A 229 10.93 -20.03 -9.38
C ARG A 229 11.31 -20.87 -8.18
N ALA A 230 11.55 -22.16 -8.42
CA ALA A 230 12.13 -23.03 -7.40
C ALA A 230 13.50 -22.46 -6.96
N PRO A 231 13.77 -22.39 -5.64
CA PRO A 231 15.09 -22.07 -5.14
C PRO A 231 16.16 -23.02 -5.68
N VAL A 232 17.38 -22.52 -5.83
CA VAL A 232 18.53 -23.33 -6.25
C VAL A 232 18.87 -24.35 -5.18
N VAL A 233 18.90 -25.63 -5.55
CA VAL A 233 19.34 -26.72 -4.68
C VAL A 233 20.81 -27.00 -4.99
N LEU A 234 21.69 -26.76 -4.02
CA LEU A 234 23.11 -27.06 -4.15
C LEU A 234 23.40 -28.52 -3.79
N PRO A 235 24.48 -29.13 -4.30
CA PRO A 235 24.83 -30.50 -3.95
C PRO A 235 25.09 -30.63 -2.44
N ALA A 236 24.80 -31.81 -1.89
CA ALA A 236 25.05 -32.09 -0.48
C ALA A 236 26.53 -31.83 -0.11
N GLY A 237 26.74 -31.17 1.03
CA GLY A 237 28.07 -30.78 1.50
C GLY A 237 28.72 -29.61 0.76
N ALA A 238 27.99 -28.92 -0.15
CA ALA A 238 28.44 -27.65 -0.70
C ALA A 238 28.60 -26.63 0.44
N PRO A 239 29.76 -25.95 0.56
CA PRO A 239 29.95 -24.95 1.59
C PRO A 239 29.16 -23.68 1.28
N GLU A 240 28.70 -22.98 2.31
CA GLU A 240 28.05 -21.68 2.18
C GLU A 240 29.08 -20.53 2.09
N PRO A 241 28.72 -19.39 1.47
CA PRO A 241 29.55 -18.19 1.46
C PRO A 241 30.01 -17.78 2.87
N ARG A 242 31.29 -17.45 3.01
CA ARG A 242 31.87 -17.02 4.30
C ARG A 242 31.48 -15.60 4.68
N VAL A 243 31.11 -14.77 3.71
CA VAL A 243 30.64 -13.40 3.94
C VAL A 243 29.16 -13.34 3.59
N GLN A 244 28.36 -12.89 4.54
CA GLN A 244 26.93 -12.64 4.32
C GLN A 244 26.73 -11.19 3.90
N VAL A 245 25.90 -11.00 2.88
CA VAL A 245 25.50 -9.67 2.41
C VAL A 245 24.02 -9.44 2.73
N PRO A 246 23.58 -8.17 2.89
CA PRO A 246 22.16 -7.87 3.01
C PRO A 246 21.36 -8.51 1.87
N VAL A 247 20.08 -8.76 2.12
CA VAL A 247 19.20 -9.30 1.09
C VAL A 247 19.00 -8.23 -0.02
N PRO A 248 19.27 -8.57 -1.31
CA PRO A 248 19.13 -7.62 -2.41
C PRO A 248 17.72 -7.05 -2.54
N ARG A 249 17.61 -5.82 -3.06
CA ARG A 249 16.31 -5.20 -3.32
C ARG A 249 15.50 -6.07 -4.29
N ARG A 250 14.18 -6.10 -4.11
CA ARG A 250 13.27 -6.77 -5.07
C ARG A 250 13.39 -6.14 -6.45
N ALA A 251 13.18 -6.94 -7.49
CA ALA A 251 13.15 -6.45 -8.86
C ALA A 251 12.06 -5.38 -9.08
N VAL A 252 12.32 -4.53 -10.07
CA VAL A 252 11.44 -3.45 -10.52
C VAL A 252 11.18 -3.59 -12.01
N GLY A 253 10.02 -3.14 -12.49
CA GLY A 253 9.64 -3.26 -13.89
C GLY A 253 9.55 -4.70 -14.40
N GLU A 254 9.35 -4.83 -15.70
CA GLU A 254 9.21 -6.11 -16.38
C GLU A 254 10.56 -6.66 -16.85
N GLY A 255 10.63 -7.97 -17.05
CA GLY A 255 11.82 -8.63 -17.61
C GLY A 255 13.12 -8.32 -16.84
N ALA A 256 14.24 -8.35 -17.56
CA ALA A 256 15.55 -8.03 -17.00
C ALA A 256 15.64 -6.54 -16.59
N ASN A 257 14.79 -5.68 -17.15
CA ASN A 257 14.77 -4.22 -16.93
C ASN A 257 16.20 -3.63 -16.88
N LEU A 258 16.98 -3.93 -17.92
CA LEU A 258 18.37 -3.48 -18.04
C LEU A 258 18.39 -1.96 -18.20
N VAL A 259 19.10 -1.29 -17.30
CA VAL A 259 19.32 0.16 -17.35
C VAL A 259 20.81 0.43 -17.25
N VAL A 260 21.36 1.11 -18.26
CA VAL A 260 22.73 1.58 -18.29
C VAL A 260 22.71 3.10 -18.18
N SER A 261 23.43 3.66 -17.21
CA SER A 261 23.49 5.11 -17.00
C SER A 261 24.93 5.59 -16.77
N PRO A 262 25.20 6.89 -16.93
CA PRO A 262 26.35 7.52 -16.27
C PRO A 262 26.37 7.22 -14.78
N ILE A 263 27.53 7.31 -14.13
CA ILE A 263 27.66 7.13 -12.68
C ILE A 263 26.99 8.31 -11.96
N PRO A 264 25.91 8.10 -11.16
CA PRO A 264 25.29 9.16 -10.36
C PRO A 264 26.25 9.67 -9.26
N ASP A 265 26.07 10.91 -8.79
CA ASP A 265 26.98 11.53 -7.81
C ASP A 265 27.13 10.69 -6.54
N GLY A 266 26.02 10.33 -5.88
CA GLY A 266 26.10 9.52 -4.66
C GLY A 266 26.74 8.14 -4.87
N VAL A 267 26.69 7.57 -6.07
CA VAL A 267 27.41 6.32 -6.38
C VAL A 267 28.90 6.59 -6.55
N TRP A 268 29.26 7.69 -7.21
CA TRP A 268 30.65 8.10 -7.38
C TRP A 268 31.33 8.38 -6.04
N ASP A 269 30.63 9.05 -5.13
CA ASP A 269 31.12 9.34 -3.79
C ASP A 269 31.37 8.05 -3.00
N GLU A 270 30.46 7.08 -3.07
CA GLU A 270 30.61 5.76 -2.46
C GLU A 270 31.80 4.95 -3.04
N MET A 271 32.10 5.13 -4.33
CA MET A 271 33.21 4.43 -5.00
C MET A 271 34.58 5.05 -4.73
N THR A 272 34.63 6.37 -4.54
CA THR A 272 35.88 7.14 -4.45
C THR A 272 36.61 6.83 -3.15
N GLY A 273 37.90 6.50 -3.26
CA GLY A 273 38.71 5.99 -2.15
C GLY A 273 38.51 4.49 -1.88
N VAL A 274 37.63 3.80 -2.62
CA VAL A 274 37.37 2.37 -2.47
C VAL A 274 37.67 1.61 -3.77
N THR A 275 36.72 1.53 -4.69
CA THR A 275 36.89 0.85 -5.99
C THR A 275 37.45 1.77 -7.07
N TRP A 276 37.43 3.09 -6.83
CA TRP A 276 38.10 4.09 -7.63
C TRP A 276 38.98 4.99 -6.75
N HIS A 277 40.16 5.36 -7.22
CA HIS A 277 41.05 6.31 -6.55
C HIS A 277 42.00 6.96 -7.57
N ARG A 278 42.76 7.97 -7.14
CA ARG A 278 43.79 8.58 -8.00
C ARG A 278 44.77 7.51 -8.48
N GLY A 279 45.04 7.50 -9.78
CA GLY A 279 45.89 6.50 -10.44
C GLY A 279 45.12 5.38 -11.15
N CYS A 280 43.79 5.33 -11.02
CA CYS A 280 42.95 4.44 -11.79
C CYS A 280 42.92 4.78 -13.28
N PRO A 281 42.88 3.78 -14.17
CA PRO A 281 43.03 4.00 -15.61
C PRO A 281 41.75 4.51 -16.30
N VAL A 282 40.61 4.50 -15.61
CA VAL A 282 39.32 4.94 -16.16
C VAL A 282 38.69 5.93 -15.18
N GLY A 283 38.52 7.18 -15.63
CA GLY A 283 37.81 8.21 -14.88
C GLY A 283 36.29 8.03 -14.90
N ARG A 284 35.57 8.84 -14.12
CA ARG A 284 34.11 8.76 -13.97
C ARG A 284 33.35 8.75 -15.30
N SER A 285 33.75 9.62 -16.24
CA SER A 285 33.13 9.77 -17.56
C SER A 285 33.24 8.49 -18.41
N GLY A 286 34.27 7.68 -18.18
CA GLY A 286 34.49 6.40 -18.85
C GLY A 286 33.76 5.22 -18.21
N LEU A 287 33.09 5.42 -17.07
CA LEU A 287 32.36 4.37 -16.36
C LEU A 287 30.84 4.50 -16.54
N ARG A 288 30.15 3.37 -16.45
CA ARG A 288 28.69 3.25 -16.49
C ARG A 288 28.21 2.37 -15.36
N LEU A 289 27.07 2.75 -14.79
CA LEU A 289 26.35 1.94 -13.84
C LEU A 289 25.34 1.09 -14.61
N VAL A 290 25.50 -0.22 -14.54
CA VAL A 290 24.59 -1.20 -15.11
C VAL A 290 23.70 -1.71 -13.98
N ARG A 291 22.40 -1.58 -14.15
CA ARG A 291 21.39 -2.09 -13.24
C ARG A 291 20.51 -3.10 -13.97
N VAL A 292 20.35 -4.29 -13.41
CA VAL A 292 19.61 -5.38 -14.05
C VAL A 292 18.88 -6.21 -13.00
N ASN A 293 17.70 -6.70 -13.36
CA ASN A 293 16.99 -7.70 -12.58
C ASN A 293 17.63 -9.06 -12.82
N TYR A 294 17.76 -9.88 -11.78
CA TYR A 294 18.29 -11.23 -11.88
C TYR A 294 17.45 -12.19 -11.02
N TRP A 295 17.53 -13.48 -11.32
CA TRP A 295 16.96 -14.53 -10.46
C TRP A 295 17.95 -14.84 -9.34
N ALA A 296 17.57 -14.59 -8.09
CA ALA A 296 18.40 -14.99 -6.96
C ALA A 296 18.24 -16.47 -6.64
N TYR A 297 19.17 -17.01 -5.83
CA TYR A 297 19.15 -18.43 -5.45
C TYR A 297 17.91 -18.81 -4.64
N ASP A 298 17.27 -17.84 -3.99
CA ASP A 298 15.99 -18.01 -3.29
C ASP A 298 14.76 -18.07 -4.23
N GLY A 299 14.98 -18.02 -5.55
CA GLY A 299 13.96 -18.09 -6.57
C GLY A 299 13.22 -16.78 -6.85
N TYR A 300 13.54 -15.71 -6.11
CA TYR A 300 12.93 -14.39 -6.32
C TYR A 300 13.70 -13.55 -7.33
N ARG A 301 12.98 -12.65 -8.02
CA ARG A 301 13.63 -11.59 -8.79
C ARG A 301 14.20 -10.53 -7.87
N ARG A 302 15.47 -10.23 -8.05
CA ARG A 302 16.22 -9.20 -7.32
C ARG A 302 16.77 -8.17 -8.30
N ARG A 303 17.17 -7.01 -7.77
CA ARG A 303 17.84 -5.95 -8.53
C ARG A 303 19.31 -5.88 -8.12
N GLY A 304 20.19 -5.97 -9.12
CA GLY A 304 21.64 -5.90 -8.95
C GLY A 304 22.25 -4.69 -9.62
N GLU A 305 23.48 -4.37 -9.23
CA GLU A 305 24.28 -3.29 -9.79
C GLU A 305 25.72 -3.75 -10.05
N VAL A 306 26.25 -3.42 -11.24
CA VAL A 306 27.69 -3.51 -11.53
C VAL A 306 28.16 -2.23 -12.21
N VAL A 307 29.41 -1.83 -11.96
CA VAL A 307 30.04 -0.71 -12.66
C VAL A 307 30.93 -1.27 -13.75
N THR A 308 30.86 -0.71 -14.95
CA THR A 308 31.59 -1.17 -16.14
C THR A 308 32.22 0.02 -16.85
N ALA A 309 33.19 -0.23 -17.74
CA ALA A 309 33.59 0.76 -18.71
C ALA A 309 32.48 0.97 -19.74
N ALA A 310 32.31 2.20 -20.22
CA ALA A 310 31.29 2.53 -21.21
C ALA A 310 31.37 1.67 -22.48
N GLY A 311 32.58 1.27 -22.90
CA GLY A 311 32.75 0.39 -24.06
C GLY A 311 32.37 -1.07 -23.84
N ALA A 312 32.16 -1.49 -22.58
CA ALA A 312 31.83 -2.88 -22.21
C ALA A 312 30.42 -3.00 -21.60
N SER A 313 29.72 -1.88 -21.35
CA SER A 313 28.44 -1.87 -20.64
C SER A 313 27.36 -2.68 -21.35
N ASP A 314 27.30 -2.61 -22.68
CA ASP A 314 26.27 -3.28 -23.46
C ASP A 314 26.51 -4.80 -23.51
N GLN A 315 27.77 -5.22 -23.59
CA GLN A 315 28.16 -6.64 -23.57
C GLN A 315 27.86 -7.27 -22.20
N ILE A 316 28.30 -6.60 -21.12
CA ILE A 316 28.09 -7.09 -19.76
C ILE A 316 26.60 -7.04 -19.39
N GLY A 317 25.94 -5.92 -19.66
CA GLY A 317 24.50 -5.75 -19.42
C GLY A 317 23.65 -6.75 -20.20
N GLY A 318 23.95 -6.93 -21.49
CA GLY A 318 23.28 -7.88 -22.38
C GLY A 318 23.43 -9.33 -21.92
N ALA A 319 24.64 -9.74 -21.50
CA ALA A 319 24.86 -11.08 -20.98
C ALA A 319 24.09 -11.34 -19.67
N LEU A 320 24.09 -10.37 -18.75
CA LEU A 320 23.33 -10.47 -17.50
C LEU A 320 21.81 -10.49 -17.76
N ALA A 321 21.33 -9.72 -18.75
CA ALA A 321 19.94 -9.75 -19.17
C ALA A 321 19.55 -11.11 -19.79
N GLU A 322 20.38 -11.68 -20.67
CA GLU A 322 20.12 -13.02 -21.24
C GLU A 322 20.18 -14.12 -20.16
N MET A 323 21.09 -14.01 -19.17
CA MET A 323 21.07 -14.90 -18.01
C MET A 323 19.73 -14.83 -17.28
N TYR A 324 19.20 -13.62 -17.07
CA TYR A 324 17.88 -13.43 -16.47
C TYR A 324 16.77 -14.07 -17.31
N ASP A 325 16.72 -13.82 -18.61
CA ASP A 325 15.67 -14.32 -19.50
C ASP A 325 15.68 -15.86 -19.56
N ARG A 326 16.88 -16.44 -19.53
CA ARG A 326 17.08 -17.90 -19.52
C ARG A 326 17.01 -18.54 -18.14
N GLY A 327 16.79 -17.76 -17.09
CA GLY A 327 16.61 -18.26 -15.72
C GLY A 327 17.90 -18.73 -15.04
N PHE A 328 19.08 -18.30 -15.48
CA PHE A 328 20.34 -18.60 -14.81
C PHE A 328 20.50 -17.72 -13.58
N PRO A 329 20.60 -18.32 -12.38
CA PRO A 329 20.53 -17.56 -11.15
C PRO A 329 21.89 -16.94 -10.78
N ILE A 330 21.82 -15.81 -10.11
CA ILE A 330 22.97 -15.08 -9.56
C ILE A 330 22.79 -15.00 -8.05
N ARG A 331 23.81 -15.32 -7.27
CA ARG A 331 23.70 -15.33 -5.80
C ARG A 331 23.51 -13.91 -5.26
N SER A 332 24.42 -13.02 -5.61
CA SER A 332 24.38 -11.59 -5.25
C SER A 332 25.05 -10.77 -6.35
N MET A 333 24.67 -9.49 -6.45
CA MET A 333 25.20 -8.56 -7.44
C MET A 333 25.25 -7.14 -6.86
N TYR A 334 26.27 -6.92 -6.07
CA TYR A 334 26.63 -5.66 -5.44
C TYR A 334 27.89 -5.09 -6.09
N ARG A 335 27.97 -3.77 -6.14
CA ARG A 335 29.24 -3.09 -6.47
C ARG A 335 30.26 -3.38 -5.38
N VAL A 336 31.53 -3.50 -5.76
CA VAL A 336 32.58 -3.93 -4.83
C VAL A 336 32.88 -2.88 -3.75
N ASP A 337 32.52 -1.61 -3.96
CA ASP A 337 32.68 -0.55 -2.96
C ASP A 337 31.90 -0.83 -1.65
N ARG A 338 30.81 -1.61 -1.73
CA ARG A 338 30.03 -2.04 -0.57
C ARG A 338 30.77 -2.99 0.37
N PHE A 339 31.92 -3.51 -0.04
CA PHE A 339 32.77 -4.41 0.77
C PHE A 339 33.94 -3.67 1.42
N GLY A 340 34.08 -2.36 1.20
CA GLY A 340 35.11 -1.53 1.81
C GLY A 340 36.48 -1.64 1.13
N TRP A 341 37.45 -0.88 1.66
CA TRP A 341 38.81 -0.80 1.14
C TRP A 341 39.70 -1.94 1.66
N SER A 342 40.49 -2.53 0.78
CA SER A 342 41.54 -3.50 1.11
C SER A 342 42.91 -2.90 0.91
N ARG A 343 43.65 -2.72 2.00
CA ARG A 343 45.07 -2.29 1.95
C ARG A 343 45.94 -3.26 1.15
N ARG A 344 45.61 -4.56 1.18
CA ARG A 344 46.34 -5.62 0.47
C ARG A 344 46.17 -5.53 -1.04
N LEU A 345 44.96 -5.20 -1.48
CA LEU A 345 44.64 -5.08 -2.91
C LEU A 345 44.84 -3.66 -3.44
N HIS A 346 45.00 -2.67 -2.55
CA HIS A 346 45.03 -1.26 -2.92
C HIS A 346 43.81 -0.91 -3.79
N GLY A 347 42.61 -1.23 -3.28
CA GLY A 347 41.32 -1.07 -3.96
C GLY A 347 40.19 -1.67 -3.12
N GLY A 348 39.02 -1.90 -3.73
CA GLY A 348 37.89 -2.53 -3.05
C GLY A 348 38.20 -3.97 -2.63
N ASP A 349 37.64 -4.42 -1.50
CA ASP A 349 37.90 -5.75 -0.93
C ASP A 349 37.26 -6.88 -1.75
N ASP A 350 38.02 -7.32 -2.73
CA ASP A 350 37.68 -8.41 -3.63
C ASP A 350 37.63 -9.77 -2.94
N TYR A 351 38.40 -9.97 -1.85
CA TYR A 351 38.32 -11.22 -1.09
C TYR A 351 36.97 -11.33 -0.39
N ALA A 352 36.49 -10.24 0.21
CA ALA A 352 35.17 -10.19 0.83
C ALA A 352 34.06 -10.34 -0.22
N SER A 353 34.16 -9.65 -1.35
CA SER A 353 33.22 -9.80 -2.48
C SER A 353 33.18 -11.24 -3.00
N MET A 354 34.34 -11.85 -3.24
CA MET A 354 34.40 -13.24 -3.70
C MET A 354 33.81 -14.20 -2.67
N ALA A 355 34.15 -14.00 -1.39
CA ALA A 355 33.67 -14.81 -0.27
C ALA A 355 32.17 -14.69 0.00
N ALA A 356 31.51 -13.66 -0.55
CA ALA A 356 30.05 -13.49 -0.56
C ALA A 356 29.37 -14.13 -1.79
N GLY A 357 30.15 -14.68 -2.73
CA GLY A 357 29.64 -15.19 -3.99
C GLY A 357 29.08 -14.12 -4.92
N ASN A 358 29.63 -12.90 -4.82
CA ASN A 358 29.12 -11.72 -5.48
C ASN A 358 29.53 -11.65 -6.96
N THR A 359 28.59 -11.35 -7.83
CA THR A 359 28.85 -11.02 -9.24
C THR A 359 29.24 -9.55 -9.37
N SER A 360 30.40 -9.26 -9.95
CA SER A 360 30.99 -7.91 -9.96
C SER A 360 31.81 -7.63 -11.21
N ALA A 361 32.08 -6.35 -11.49
CA ALA A 361 32.83 -5.92 -12.67
C ALA A 361 33.97 -4.95 -12.32
N PHE A 362 33.75 -3.64 -12.27
CA PHE A 362 34.83 -2.68 -12.01
C PHE A 362 35.34 -2.75 -10.56
N ASN A 363 36.66 -2.87 -10.42
CA ASN A 363 37.40 -2.68 -9.17
C ASN A 363 38.84 -2.30 -9.53
N CYS A 364 39.21 -1.03 -9.35
CA CYS A 364 40.56 -0.56 -9.57
C CYS A 364 41.45 -1.00 -8.40
N ARG A 365 42.18 -2.08 -8.64
CA ARG A 365 42.99 -2.76 -7.62
C ARG A 365 44.15 -3.52 -8.24
N TRP A 366 45.04 -3.99 -7.38
CA TRP A 366 46.00 -5.03 -7.73
C TRP A 366 45.30 -6.40 -7.91
N VAL A 367 45.95 -7.30 -8.64
CA VAL A 367 45.52 -8.69 -8.81
C VAL A 367 45.58 -9.39 -7.44
N VAL A 368 44.56 -10.20 -7.17
CA VAL A 368 44.48 -11.03 -5.95
C VAL A 368 45.74 -11.90 -5.84
N ASN A 369 46.44 -11.75 -4.72
CA ASN A 369 47.73 -12.39 -4.43
C ASN A 369 48.89 -12.00 -5.37
N ARG A 370 48.82 -10.86 -6.07
CA ARG A 370 49.94 -10.28 -6.85
C ARG A 370 50.00 -8.75 -6.71
N PRO A 371 50.55 -8.24 -5.58
CA PRO A 371 50.75 -6.80 -5.37
C PRO A 371 51.52 -6.12 -6.52
N GLY A 372 51.17 -4.87 -6.84
CA GLY A 372 51.78 -4.09 -7.91
C GLY A 372 51.30 -4.43 -9.33
N VAL A 373 50.67 -5.59 -9.54
CA VAL A 373 50.12 -5.97 -10.85
C VAL A 373 48.66 -5.52 -10.94
N ARG A 374 48.35 -4.61 -11.87
CA ARG A 374 46.99 -4.08 -12.03
C ARG A 374 46.00 -5.14 -12.54
N SER A 375 44.85 -5.25 -11.87
CA SER A 375 43.78 -6.18 -12.26
C SER A 375 43.10 -5.77 -13.57
N PRO A 376 42.70 -6.71 -14.45
CA PRO A 376 41.82 -6.43 -15.59
C PRO A 376 40.52 -5.71 -15.20
N HIS A 377 39.98 -5.98 -14.01
CA HIS A 377 38.82 -5.30 -13.45
C HIS A 377 39.02 -3.79 -13.27
N SER A 378 40.27 -3.32 -13.18
CA SER A 378 40.59 -1.89 -13.07
C SER A 378 40.22 -1.10 -14.33
N TYR A 379 40.01 -1.79 -15.45
CA TYR A 379 39.61 -1.18 -16.72
C TYR A 379 38.09 -1.28 -16.96
N GLY A 380 37.32 -1.83 -16.01
CA GLY A 380 35.85 -1.93 -16.10
C GLY A 380 35.34 -2.87 -17.20
N ARG A 381 36.21 -3.69 -17.78
CA ARG A 381 35.93 -4.57 -18.93
C ARG A 381 35.78 -6.05 -18.58
N SER A 382 35.89 -6.38 -17.30
CA SER A 382 35.86 -7.76 -16.81
C SER A 382 34.61 -7.96 -15.96
N LEU A 383 34.10 -9.18 -15.95
CA LEU A 383 32.94 -9.61 -15.18
C LEU A 383 33.28 -10.93 -14.49
N ASP A 384 33.14 -10.93 -13.16
CA ASP A 384 33.19 -12.13 -12.34
C ASP A 384 31.76 -12.53 -11.96
N VAL A 385 31.41 -13.81 -12.10
CA VAL A 385 30.05 -14.30 -11.86
C VAL A 385 30.02 -15.44 -10.85
N ASN A 386 29.15 -15.32 -9.83
CA ASN A 386 28.95 -16.33 -8.78
C ASN A 386 30.27 -16.89 -8.24
N THR A 387 31.14 -16.00 -7.76
CA THR A 387 32.54 -16.25 -7.39
C THR A 387 32.75 -17.36 -6.37
N TRP A 388 31.74 -17.62 -5.53
CA TRP A 388 31.78 -18.71 -4.55
C TRP A 388 31.74 -20.08 -5.22
N GLU A 389 30.87 -20.24 -6.21
CA GLU A 389 30.72 -21.45 -7.01
C GLU A 389 31.76 -21.55 -8.14
N ASN A 390 32.40 -20.44 -8.49
CA ASN A 390 33.36 -20.35 -9.59
C ASN A 390 34.70 -19.76 -9.10
N PRO A 391 35.51 -20.54 -8.38
CA PRO A 391 36.74 -20.05 -7.78
C PRO A 391 37.83 -19.66 -8.79
N TYR A 392 38.74 -18.82 -8.31
CA TYR A 392 39.98 -18.38 -8.95
C TYR A 392 41.19 -19.11 -8.34
N ARG A 393 42.05 -19.66 -9.20
CA ARG A 393 43.36 -20.22 -8.81
C ARG A 393 44.40 -19.10 -8.78
N SER A 394 44.66 -18.60 -7.57
CA SER A 394 45.73 -17.62 -7.33
C SER A 394 47.09 -18.30 -7.09
N ALA A 395 48.15 -17.50 -6.97
CA ALA A 395 49.49 -17.98 -6.66
C ALA A 395 49.60 -18.70 -5.30
N THR A 396 48.71 -18.38 -4.35
CA THR A 396 48.75 -18.93 -2.98
C THR A 396 47.58 -19.87 -2.68
N GLY A 397 46.87 -20.34 -3.73
CA GLY A 397 45.76 -21.28 -3.60
C GLY A 397 44.45 -20.81 -4.23
N LEU A 398 43.41 -21.63 -4.06
CA LEU A 398 42.07 -21.37 -4.59
C LEU A 398 41.31 -20.41 -3.68
N VAL A 399 40.74 -19.37 -4.28
CA VAL A 399 39.88 -18.39 -3.61
C VAL A 399 38.53 -18.34 -4.32
N PRO A 400 37.42 -18.14 -3.60
CA PRO A 400 37.34 -18.05 -2.14
C PRO A 400 37.40 -19.44 -1.46
N ASN A 401 37.16 -20.53 -2.18
CA ASN A 401 37.22 -21.89 -1.65
C ASN A 401 37.75 -22.88 -2.69
N SER A 402 38.17 -24.07 -2.24
CA SER A 402 38.66 -25.14 -3.12
C SER A 402 37.58 -26.17 -3.49
N TRP A 403 36.49 -26.25 -2.72
CA TRP A 403 35.47 -27.29 -2.87
C TRP A 403 34.83 -27.28 -4.27
N TRP A 404 34.57 -26.10 -4.81
CA TRP A 404 33.92 -25.96 -6.10
C TRP A 404 34.83 -26.26 -7.30
N GLN A 405 36.16 -26.13 -7.20
CA GLN A 405 37.07 -26.19 -8.37
C GLN A 405 36.89 -27.42 -9.26
N GLY A 406 36.64 -28.59 -8.67
CA GLY A 406 36.42 -29.85 -9.38
C GLY A 406 34.96 -30.17 -9.70
N ARG A 407 34.02 -29.37 -9.19
CA ARG A 407 32.57 -29.64 -9.22
C ARG A 407 31.86 -28.67 -10.17
N SER A 408 30.90 -29.18 -10.92
CA SER A 408 30.04 -28.37 -11.78
C SER A 408 28.60 -28.44 -11.31
N HIS A 409 27.80 -27.46 -11.69
CA HIS A 409 26.38 -27.38 -11.40
C HIS A 409 25.68 -26.76 -12.61
N PRO A 410 24.62 -27.37 -13.15
CA PRO A 410 24.01 -26.96 -14.43
C PRO A 410 23.53 -25.50 -14.45
N LEU A 411 23.27 -24.90 -13.29
CA LEU A 411 22.80 -23.52 -13.17
C LEU A 411 23.88 -22.53 -12.74
N VAL A 412 24.87 -22.94 -11.92
CA VAL A 412 25.68 -21.98 -11.14
C VAL A 412 27.18 -22.19 -11.20
N ALA A 413 27.67 -23.36 -11.62
CA ALA A 413 29.09 -23.68 -11.58
C ALA A 413 29.56 -24.35 -12.89
N TRP A 414 30.39 -23.67 -13.68
CA TRP A 414 30.81 -24.14 -15.00
C TRP A 414 32.27 -24.59 -15.05
N ARG A 415 32.53 -25.71 -15.71
CA ARG A 415 33.90 -26.26 -15.89
C ARG A 415 34.27 -26.50 -17.36
N SER A 416 33.40 -26.08 -18.29
CA SER A 416 33.59 -26.25 -19.73
C SER A 416 32.99 -25.07 -20.51
N ARG A 417 33.53 -24.82 -21.70
CA ARG A 417 33.03 -23.83 -22.68
C ARG A 417 31.65 -24.16 -23.26
N SER A 418 31.20 -25.41 -23.09
CA SER A 418 29.87 -25.86 -23.49
C SER A 418 28.78 -25.47 -22.49
N HIS A 419 29.14 -25.08 -21.26
CA HIS A 419 28.16 -24.69 -20.24
C HIS A 419 27.30 -23.51 -20.74
N PRO A 420 25.97 -23.54 -20.52
CA PRO A 420 25.07 -22.49 -21.03
C PRO A 420 25.49 -21.07 -20.67
N VAL A 421 25.86 -20.81 -19.40
CA VAL A 421 26.37 -19.47 -18.98
C VAL A 421 27.59 -19.05 -19.78
N VAL A 422 28.58 -19.93 -19.99
CA VAL A 422 29.77 -19.60 -20.78
C VAL A 422 29.42 -19.34 -22.25
N ARG A 423 28.39 -20.01 -22.79
CA ARG A 423 27.88 -19.74 -24.13
C ARG A 423 27.17 -18.38 -24.23
N ILE A 424 26.38 -18.01 -23.21
CA ILE A 424 25.74 -16.69 -23.10
C ILE A 424 26.82 -15.61 -23.05
N MET A 425 27.83 -15.76 -22.20
CA MET A 425 28.94 -14.80 -22.15
C MET A 425 29.57 -14.63 -23.54
N ARG A 426 29.86 -15.75 -24.21
CA ARG A 426 30.45 -15.71 -25.56
C ARG A 426 29.55 -15.06 -26.60
N SER A 427 28.23 -15.26 -26.59
CA SER A 427 27.32 -14.63 -27.56
C SER A 427 27.28 -13.10 -27.42
N HIS A 428 27.55 -12.58 -26.22
CA HIS A 428 27.69 -11.14 -25.95
C HIS A 428 29.15 -10.64 -26.06
N GLY A 429 30.06 -11.45 -26.59
CA GLY A 429 31.47 -11.08 -26.78
C GLY A 429 32.34 -11.08 -25.51
N LEU A 430 31.84 -11.66 -24.41
CA LEU A 430 32.59 -11.91 -23.20
C LEU A 430 33.33 -13.25 -23.31
N HIS A 431 34.66 -13.20 -23.22
CA HIS A 431 35.51 -14.38 -23.35
C HIS A 431 35.82 -14.96 -21.97
N TRP A 432 35.68 -16.28 -21.82
CA TRP A 432 36.14 -17.01 -20.65
C TRP A 432 37.67 -17.15 -20.70
N THR A 433 38.36 -16.07 -20.33
CA THR A 433 39.77 -15.84 -20.67
C THR A 433 40.71 -16.86 -20.07
N TYR A 434 40.51 -17.24 -18.80
CA TYR A 434 41.44 -18.09 -18.06
C TYR A 434 40.90 -19.51 -17.82
N GLY A 435 39.70 -19.82 -18.29
CA GLY A 435 39.12 -21.16 -18.22
C GLY A 435 39.06 -21.70 -16.78
N ARG A 436 39.58 -22.92 -16.58
CA ARG A 436 39.62 -23.55 -15.25
C ARG A 436 40.62 -22.91 -14.28
N GLY A 437 41.49 -22.01 -14.75
CA GLY A 437 42.41 -21.25 -13.90
C GLY A 437 41.71 -20.10 -13.16
N ASP A 438 40.71 -19.50 -13.78
CA ASP A 438 39.86 -18.48 -13.17
C ASP A 438 38.43 -18.68 -13.66
N THR A 439 37.68 -19.51 -12.93
CA THR A 439 36.39 -19.97 -13.45
C THR A 439 35.36 -18.85 -13.47
N GLN A 440 35.40 -17.89 -12.54
CA GLN A 440 34.50 -16.73 -12.48
C GLN A 440 34.69 -15.71 -13.62
N HIS A 441 35.91 -15.60 -14.17
CA HIS A 441 36.33 -14.41 -14.92
C HIS A 441 36.00 -14.43 -16.41
N PHE A 442 35.35 -13.36 -16.88
CA PHE A 442 35.10 -13.09 -18.29
C PHE A 442 35.59 -11.70 -18.70
N ASP A 443 36.16 -11.57 -19.90
CA ASP A 443 36.57 -10.27 -20.46
C ASP A 443 35.76 -9.86 -21.67
N ALA A 444 35.29 -8.62 -21.69
CA ALA A 444 34.71 -7.99 -22.86
C ALA A 444 35.78 -7.82 -23.95
N ARG A 445 35.47 -8.34 -25.13
CA ARG A 445 36.29 -8.17 -26.34
C ARG A 445 35.45 -7.61 -27.49
N ARG A 446 36.08 -6.74 -28.28
CA ARG A 446 35.56 -6.20 -29.53
C ARG A 446 36.54 -6.51 -30.66
N HIS A 447 36.06 -7.13 -31.74
CA HIS A 447 36.91 -7.62 -32.85
C HIS A 447 38.10 -8.48 -32.39
N GLY A 448 37.87 -9.38 -31.43
CA GLY A 448 38.90 -10.26 -30.87
C GLY A 448 39.90 -9.57 -29.93
N ARG A 449 39.89 -8.23 -29.85
CA ARG A 449 40.74 -7.45 -28.95
C ARG A 449 39.99 -7.09 -27.68
N VAL A 450 40.74 -7.01 -26.60
CA VAL A 450 40.24 -6.52 -25.31
C VAL A 450 39.67 -5.10 -25.48
N VAL A 451 38.47 -4.85 -24.95
CA VAL A 451 37.88 -3.50 -24.98
C VAL A 451 38.71 -2.57 -24.10
N GLY A 452 39.42 -1.65 -24.74
CA GLY A 452 40.11 -0.54 -24.09
C GLY A 452 39.26 0.74 -24.10
N TYR A 453 39.48 1.61 -23.13
CA TYR A 453 38.94 2.97 -23.16
C TYR A 453 39.72 3.78 -24.20
N ARG A 454 39.06 4.18 -25.29
CA ARG A 454 39.61 5.14 -26.27
C ARG A 454 39.59 6.52 -25.63
N GLY A 455 40.70 6.92 -25.02
CA GLY A 455 40.82 8.23 -24.40
C GLY A 455 42.10 8.47 -23.59
N CYS A 456 42.93 7.46 -23.32
CA CYS A 456 44.20 7.69 -22.64
C CYS A 456 45.33 7.09 -23.50
N VAL A 457 45.85 7.91 -24.41
CA VAL A 457 47.27 7.87 -24.77
C VAL A 457 47.97 8.69 -23.68
N ASP A 458 48.77 8.00 -22.87
CA ASP A 458 49.60 8.50 -21.78
C ASP A 458 48.92 9.03 -20.49
N VAL A 459 49.15 8.24 -19.43
CA VAL A 459 49.41 8.66 -18.03
C VAL A 459 48.40 9.64 -17.40
N TYR A 460 47.34 9.06 -16.81
CA TYR A 460 46.35 9.65 -15.88
C TYR A 460 45.28 10.57 -16.49
N CYS A 461 44.06 10.05 -16.57
CA CYS A 461 42.85 10.81 -16.86
C CYS A 461 42.20 11.18 -15.51
N HIS A 462 42.25 12.47 -15.12
CA HIS A 462 41.65 13.04 -13.89
C HIS A 462 40.12 13.04 -13.93
#